data_AF-A0A6A8MLW0-F1
#
_entry.id   AF-A0A6A8MLW0-F1
#
_cell.length_a   1.000
_cell.length_b   1.000
_cell.length_c   1.000
_cell.angle_alpha   90.00
_cell.angle_beta   90.00
_cell.angle_gamma   90.00
#
_symmetry.space_group_name_H-M   'P 1'
#
loop_
_entity.id
_entity.type
_entity.pdbx_description
1 polymer ?
#
loop_
_entity_poly.entity_id
_entity_poly.type
_entity_poly.pdbx_seq_one_letter_code
_entity_poly.pdbx_strand_id
1 'polypeptide(L)'
;VDVIVDEKEKLVKLVAEIPGVEKTDVKILVQDKFVDISAEHGEKKYHVKVPIKYKVDENSAKASYKNGILELVFKLIEDEKPKGKKVEVE
;
A
#
# COMPACT_ATOMS: atom_id res chain seq x y z
N VAL A 1 -5.42 -7.85 -3.26
CA VAL A 1 -4.80 -6.75 -2.51
C VAL A 1 -5.86 -5.72 -2.27
N ASP A 2 -6.10 -5.40 -1.02
CA ASP A 2 -7.12 -4.46 -0.61
C ASP A 2 -6.45 -3.21 -0.06
N VAL A 3 -6.99 -2.05 -0.45
CA VAL A 3 -6.51 -0.74 -0.01
C VAL A 3 -7.66 -0.03 0.67
N ILE A 4 -7.48 0.27 1.95
CA ILE A 4 -8.45 0.97 2.79
C ILE A 4 -7.83 2.32 3.13
N VAL A 5 -8.56 3.40 2.85
CA VAL A 5 -8.13 4.77 3.16
C VAL A 5 -9.08 5.34 4.21
N ASP A 6 -8.52 5.75 5.34
CA ASP A 6 -9.21 6.52 6.36
C ASP A 6 -8.79 7.99 6.24
N GLU A 7 -9.63 8.80 5.59
CA GLU A 7 -9.38 10.23 5.39
C GLU A 7 -9.48 11.03 6.70
N LYS A 8 -10.17 10.53 7.73
CA LYS A 8 -10.30 11.24 9.02
C LYS A 8 -9.05 11.05 9.85
N GLU A 9 -8.60 9.80 9.98
CA GLU A 9 -7.38 9.43 10.70
C GLU A 9 -6.11 9.66 9.88
N LYS A 10 -6.25 9.99 8.59
CA LYS A 10 -5.15 10.16 7.63
C LYS A 10 -4.28 8.91 7.55
N LEU A 11 -4.91 7.75 7.50
CA LEU A 11 -4.24 6.46 7.43
C LEU A 11 -4.61 5.72 6.14
N VAL A 12 -3.64 5.02 5.60
CA VAL A 12 -3.86 4.05 4.53
C VAL A 12 -3.39 2.70 5.03
N LYS A 13 -4.27 1.71 4.86
CA LYS A 13 -4.02 0.32 5.18
C LYS A 13 -4.08 -0.51 3.91
N LEU A 14 -3.05 -1.29 3.68
CA LEU A 14 -2.93 -2.19 2.54
C LEU A 14 -2.81 -3.61 3.07
N VAL A 15 -3.64 -4.51 2.53
CA VAL A 15 -3.63 -5.93 2.89
C VAL A 15 -3.39 -6.76 1.64
N ALA A 16 -2.38 -7.64 1.68
CA ALA A 16 -2.02 -8.53 0.60
C ALA A 16 -1.84 -9.96 1.09
N GLU A 17 -2.46 -10.91 0.39
CA GLU A 17 -2.31 -12.34 0.66
C GLU A 17 -1.16 -12.91 -0.18
N ILE A 18 -0.16 -13.48 0.48
CA ILE A 18 1.09 -14.01 -0.09
C ILE A 18 1.41 -15.38 0.55
N PRO A 19 0.54 -16.40 0.42
CA PRO A 19 0.70 -17.66 1.14
C PRO A 19 1.91 -18.48 0.68
N GLY A 20 2.61 -19.06 1.65
CA GLY A 20 3.79 -19.92 1.43
C GLY A 20 5.05 -19.16 1.06
N VAL A 21 5.15 -17.90 1.48
CA VAL A 21 6.39 -17.10 1.43
C VAL A 21 6.79 -16.75 2.86
N GLU A 22 8.09 -16.75 3.15
CA GLU A 22 8.61 -16.33 4.44
C GLU A 22 8.72 -14.80 4.53
N LYS A 23 8.65 -14.25 5.75
CA LYS A 23 8.78 -12.80 5.98
C LYS A 23 10.04 -12.21 5.35
N THR A 24 11.15 -12.97 5.40
CA THR A 24 12.47 -12.55 4.91
C THR A 24 12.52 -12.38 3.40
N ASP A 25 11.60 -13.01 2.66
CA ASP A 25 11.56 -12.96 1.21
C ASP A 25 10.63 -11.87 0.67
N VAL A 26 9.84 -11.25 1.56
CA VAL A 26 8.95 -10.15 1.21
C VAL A 26 9.73 -8.84 1.21
N LYS A 27 9.76 -8.17 0.05
CA LYS A 27 10.30 -6.83 -0.12
C LYS A 27 9.16 -5.86 -0.41
N ILE A 28 9.17 -4.75 0.31
CA ILE A 28 8.17 -3.70 0.21
C ILE A 28 8.90 -2.39 -0.09
N LEU A 29 8.45 -1.70 -1.13
CA LEU A 29 8.95 -0.38 -1.49
C LEU A 29 7.77 0.58 -1.51
N VAL A 30 7.72 1.49 -0.53
CA VAL A 30 6.75 2.56 -0.49
C VAL A 30 7.33 3.75 -1.23
N GLN A 31 6.58 4.29 -2.20
CA GLN A 31 6.91 5.52 -2.90
C GLN A 31 5.69 6.44 -2.89
N ASP A 32 5.93 7.75 -3.02
CA ASP A 32 4.95 8.84 -2.96
C ASP A 32 3.50 8.49 -3.34
N LYS A 33 3.28 7.81 -4.47
CA LYS A 33 1.95 7.45 -4.99
C LYS A 33 1.79 5.96 -5.34
N PHE A 34 2.70 5.09 -4.94
CA PHE A 34 2.52 3.65 -5.12
C PHE A 34 3.33 2.82 -4.14
N VAL A 35 2.81 1.63 -3.82
CA VAL A 35 3.51 0.60 -3.05
C VAL A 35 3.84 -0.55 -3.98
N ASP A 36 5.11 -0.92 -4.04
CA ASP A 36 5.58 -2.11 -4.73
C ASP A 36 5.85 -3.22 -3.72
N ILE A 37 5.27 -4.39 -3.95
CA ILE A 37 5.39 -5.56 -3.08
C ILE A 37 5.86 -6.71 -3.96
N SER A 38 7.04 -7.24 -3.65
CA SER A 38 7.63 -8.40 -4.33
C SER A 38 7.99 -9.46 -3.32
N ALA A 39 7.74 -10.72 -3.64
CA ALA A 39 8.06 -11.84 -2.77
C ALA A 39 8.40 -13.08 -3.60
N GLU A 40 9.47 -13.79 -3.24
CA GLU A 40 9.94 -14.97 -3.97
C GLU A 40 10.43 -16.05 -2.98
N HIS A 41 9.80 -17.22 -2.98
CA HIS A 41 10.19 -18.34 -2.13
C HIS A 41 9.98 -19.66 -2.88
N GLY A 42 11.08 -20.35 -3.19
CA GLY A 42 11.05 -21.54 -4.04
C GLY A 42 10.45 -21.24 -5.41
N GLU A 43 9.39 -21.96 -5.79
CA GLU A 43 8.67 -21.75 -7.05
C GLU A 43 7.61 -20.64 -6.99
N LYS A 44 7.31 -20.10 -5.79
CA LYS A 44 6.29 -19.08 -5.62
C LYS A 44 6.88 -17.69 -5.83
N LYS A 45 6.29 -16.94 -6.76
CA LYS A 45 6.66 -15.55 -7.06
C LYS A 45 5.43 -14.65 -7.08
N TYR A 46 5.49 -13.58 -6.31
CA TYR A 46 4.46 -12.56 -6.23
C TYR A 46 5.08 -11.20 -6.54
N HIS A 47 4.35 -10.41 -7.33
CA HIS A 47 4.71 -9.03 -7.62
C HIS A 47 3.44 -8.23 -7.83
N VAL A 48 3.27 -7.19 -7.03
CA VAL A 48 2.11 -6.31 -7.13
C VAL A 48 2.51 -4.87 -6.90
N LYS A 49 2.09 -4.02 -7.82
CA LYS A 49 2.26 -2.58 -7.74
C LYS A 49 0.91 -1.94 -7.49
N VAL A 50 0.77 -1.28 -6.35
CA VAL A 50 -0.49 -0.76 -5.85
C VAL A 50 -0.46 0.76 -5.91
N PRO A 51 -1.20 1.40 -6.83
CA PRO A 51 -1.27 2.85 -6.88
C PRO A 51 -2.04 3.39 -5.67
N ILE A 52 -1.50 4.43 -5.04
CA ILE A 52 -2.12 5.16 -3.94
C ILE A 52 -2.60 6.51 -4.46
N LYS A 53 -3.87 6.82 -4.21
CA LYS A 53 -4.52 8.05 -4.70
C LYS A 53 -3.94 9.32 -4.07
N TYR A 54 -3.36 9.20 -2.88
CA TYR A 54 -2.87 10.30 -2.06
C TYR A 54 -1.38 10.16 -1.84
N LYS A 55 -0.74 11.27 -1.48
CA LYS A 55 0.66 11.26 -1.08
C LYS A 55 0.81 10.65 0.32
N VAL A 56 1.78 9.76 0.49
CA VAL A 56 1.97 8.99 1.73
C VAL A 56 3.29 9.36 2.40
N ASP A 57 3.32 9.33 3.73
CA ASP A 57 4.55 9.47 4.49
C ASP A 57 5.23 8.10 4.58
N GLU A 58 6.23 7.90 3.72
CA GLU A 58 7.04 6.68 3.64
C GLU A 58 7.74 6.33 4.97
N ASN A 59 8.08 7.31 5.80
CA ASN A 59 8.75 7.09 7.08
C ASN A 59 7.79 6.59 8.17
N SER A 60 6.48 6.78 7.98
CA SER A 60 5.44 6.31 8.90
C SER A 60 5.03 4.86 8.67
N ALA A 61 5.58 4.21 7.63
CA ALA A 61 5.18 2.88 7.21
C ALA A 61 5.50 1.80 8.27
N LYS A 62 4.50 1.00 8.60
CA LYS A 62 4.60 -0.17 9.48
C LYS A 62 4.06 -1.40 8.76
N ALA A 63 4.87 -2.45 8.69
CA ALA A 63 4.51 -3.72 8.08
C ALA A 63 4.39 -4.82 9.13
N SER A 64 3.38 -5.67 8.99
CA SER A 64 3.18 -6.89 9.76
C SER A 64 2.89 -8.03 8.79
N TYR A 65 3.49 -9.20 9.03
CA TYR A 65 3.27 -10.38 8.20
C TYR A 65 2.97 -11.57 9.09
N LYS A 66 1.78 -12.15 8.94
CA LYS A 66 1.31 -13.26 9.77
C LYS A 66 0.46 -14.21 8.95
N ASN A 67 0.77 -15.51 9.01
CA ASN A 67 0.02 -16.58 8.35
C ASN A 67 -0.21 -16.35 6.84
N GLY A 68 0.80 -15.82 6.13
CA GLY A 68 0.66 -15.55 4.69
C GLY A 68 -0.05 -14.23 4.35
N ILE A 69 -0.40 -13.41 5.35
CA ILE A 69 -1.06 -12.12 5.13
C ILE A 69 -0.10 -11.00 5.51
N LEU A 70 0.17 -10.12 4.54
CA LEU A 70 0.90 -8.88 4.71
C LEU A 70 -0.09 -7.75 4.99
N GLU A 71 0.12 -7.05 6.09
CA GLU A 71 -0.57 -5.82 6.46
C GLU A 71 0.44 -4.68 6.50
N LEU A 72 0.18 -3.62 5.75
CA LEU A 72 1.02 -2.42 5.69
C LEU A 72 0.15 -1.20 6.01
N VAL A 73 0.62 -0.37 6.95
CA VAL A 73 -0.08 0.84 7.40
C VAL A 73 0.86 2.03 7.32
N PHE A 74 0.42 3.13 6.72
CA PHE A 74 1.17 4.39 6.63
C PHE A 74 0.22 5.59 6.71
N LYS A 75 0.75 6.76 7.05
CA LYS A 75 0.02 8.01 7.14
C LYS A 75 -0.04 8.73 5.79
N LEU A 76 -1.11 9.49 5.58
CA LEU A 76 -1.22 10.46 4.50
C LEU A 76 -0.44 11.72 4.86
N ILE A 77 0.26 12.29 3.87
CA ILE A 77 0.80 13.66 3.99
C ILE A 77 -0.36 14.64 3.76
N GLU A 78 -0.49 15.64 4.62
CA GLU A 78 -1.68 16.50 4.71
C GLU A 78 -2.00 17.38 3.48
N ASP A 79 -1.15 17.42 2.46
CA ASP A 79 -1.16 18.56 1.54
C ASP A 79 -1.83 18.37 0.16
N GLU A 80 -2.36 17.20 -0.19
CA GLU A 80 -3.06 17.05 -1.47
C GLU A 80 -4.32 16.19 -1.37
N LYS A 81 -5.42 16.76 -0.84
CA LYS A 81 -6.73 16.36 -1.37
C LYS A 81 -6.72 16.66 -2.87
N PRO A 82 -7.04 15.70 -3.76
CA PRO A 82 -7.07 15.98 -5.18
C PRO A 82 -8.00 17.16 -5.44
N LYS A 83 -7.43 18.28 -5.91
CA LYS A 83 -8.17 19.49 -6.28
C LYS A 83 -8.95 19.19 -7.56
N GLY A 84 -10.11 18.56 -7.42
CA GLY A 84 -11.04 18.33 -8.52
C GLY A 84 -11.73 19.64 -8.89
N LYS A 85 -11.86 19.91 -10.19
CA LYS A 85 -12.75 20.94 -10.73
C LYS A 85 -14.07 20.30 -11.09
N LYS A 86 -15.19 20.95 -10.76
CA LYS A 86 -16.52 20.54 -11.24
C LYS A 86 -16.56 20.76 -12.75
N VAL A 87 -16.91 19.74 -13.52
CA VAL A 87 -17.13 19.84 -14.97
C VAL A 87 -18.62 19.65 -15.20
N GLU A 88 -19.25 20.63 -15.84
CA GLU A 88 -20.63 20.52 -16.33
C GLU A 88 -20.60 19.91 -17.72
N VAL A 89 -21.54 18.99 -17.98
CA VAL A 89 -21.66 18.29 -19.27
C VAL A 89 -22.64 19.08 -20.14
N GLU A 90 -22.24 19.39 -21.37
CA GLU A 90 -23.12 19.90 -22.45
C GLU A 90 -23.70 18.75 -23.27
#